data_AF-A0ABD3NAN2-F1
#
_entry.id   AF-A0ABD3NAN2-F1
#
_cell.length_a   1.000
_cell.length_b   1.000
_cell.length_c   1.000
_cell.angle_alpha   90.00
_cell.angle_beta   90.00
_cell.angle_gamma   90.00
#
_symmetry.space_group_name_H-M   'P 1'
#
loop_
_entity.id
_entity.type
_entity.pdbx_description
1 polymer ?
#
loop_
_entity_poly.entity_id
_entity_poly.type
_entity_poly.pdbx_seq_one_letter_code
_entity_poly.pdbx_strand_id
1 'polypeptide(L)'
;MRISYLTPLYFQIIEAFIQSSPSIRENIKCKSHQTNGNEDSDATSTSTADPKQLFPVISKIAGLQWTGSCRYINQELKPVSNLKLSGGTKYEISGTSLTLSSFLTFPNGKTREVVMKGVRRNVTSEHEMITLEPIDEEGPIIMKLSEVYPDTILINEEEKATGRTFMTSSISVVEGMKRIELIGVSHEVGDEINGMIEGHQIWRMTASSPSAALDFRNATGQ
;
A
#
# COMPACT_ATOMS: atom_id res chain seq x y z
N MET A 1 -15.77 -3.78 -40.86
CA MET A 1 -14.65 -3.81 -39.91
C MET A 1 -15.15 -3.15 -38.62
N ARG A 2 -15.60 -3.95 -37.65
CA ARG A 2 -16.13 -3.45 -36.36
C ARG A 2 -14.99 -3.43 -35.36
N ILE A 3 -14.59 -2.22 -34.96
CA ILE A 3 -13.63 -2.02 -33.87
C ILE A 3 -14.46 -2.01 -32.58
N SER A 4 -14.43 -3.14 -31.87
CA SER A 4 -15.02 -3.26 -30.55
C SER A 4 -14.13 -2.50 -29.57
N TYR A 5 -14.68 -1.46 -28.94
CA TYR A 5 -14.05 -0.74 -27.84
C TYR A 5 -14.01 -1.64 -26.60
N LEU A 6 -12.95 -2.41 -26.45
CA LEU A 6 -12.62 -3.06 -25.18
C LEU A 6 -11.93 -2.00 -24.31
N THR A 7 -12.71 -1.34 -23.46
CA THR A 7 -12.17 -0.71 -22.26
C THR A 7 -11.51 -1.78 -21.40
N PRO A 8 -10.32 -1.55 -20.81
CA PRO A 8 -9.65 -2.55 -19.99
C PRO A 8 -10.58 -2.99 -18.85
N LEU A 9 -10.82 -4.30 -18.77
CA LEU A 9 -11.80 -4.96 -17.92
C LEU A 9 -11.61 -4.61 -16.44
N TYR A 10 -10.40 -4.22 -16.02
CA TYR A 10 -10.09 -3.82 -14.65
C TYR A 10 -10.71 -2.49 -14.20
N PHE A 11 -10.87 -1.52 -15.13
CA PHE A 11 -11.65 -0.31 -14.84
C PHE A 11 -13.13 -0.64 -14.67
N GLN A 12 -13.63 -1.64 -15.39
CA GLN A 12 -14.98 -2.16 -15.16
C GLN A 12 -15.05 -3.04 -13.92
N ILE A 13 -13.98 -3.69 -13.44
CA ILE A 13 -14.02 -4.41 -12.16
C ILE A 13 -14.02 -3.41 -11.01
N ILE A 14 -13.20 -2.35 -11.05
CA ILE A 14 -13.25 -1.31 -10.02
C ILE A 14 -14.56 -0.50 -10.11
N GLU A 15 -15.02 -0.09 -11.30
CA GLU A 15 -16.30 0.60 -11.43
C GLU A 15 -17.52 -0.30 -11.21
N ALA A 16 -17.54 -1.55 -11.68
CA ALA A 16 -18.63 -2.48 -11.42
C ALA A 16 -18.63 -2.96 -9.97
N PHE A 17 -17.48 -3.12 -9.29
CA PHE A 17 -17.45 -3.34 -7.84
C PHE A 17 -17.95 -2.09 -7.09
N ILE A 18 -17.61 -0.88 -7.57
CA ILE A 18 -18.15 0.40 -7.04
C ILE A 18 -19.66 0.58 -7.32
N GLN A 19 -20.20 0.01 -8.41
CA GLN A 19 -21.60 0.15 -8.81
C GLN A 19 -22.50 -1.01 -8.35
N SER A 20 -21.96 -2.22 -8.13
CA SER A 20 -22.72 -3.44 -7.79
C SER A 20 -22.80 -3.76 -6.30
N SER A 21 -22.16 -2.98 -5.42
CA SER A 21 -22.31 -3.11 -3.96
C SER A 21 -23.00 -1.89 -3.32
N PRO A 22 -24.34 -1.76 -3.42
CA PRO A 22 -25.11 -0.72 -2.73
C PRO A 22 -25.03 -0.81 -1.20
N SER A 23 -24.59 -1.95 -0.64
CA SER A 23 -24.56 -2.24 0.79
C SER A 23 -23.31 -1.71 1.52
N ILE A 24 -22.26 -1.26 0.82
CA ILE A 24 -21.08 -0.65 1.45
C ILE A 24 -21.23 0.89 1.45
N ARG A 25 -22.31 1.37 2.07
CA ARG A 25 -22.59 2.82 2.22
C ARG A 25 -22.82 3.27 3.66
N GLU A 26 -22.65 2.39 4.65
CA GLU A 26 -22.82 2.79 6.05
C GLU A 26 -21.47 2.93 6.77
N ASN A 27 -21.10 4.19 7.01
CA ASN A 27 -20.25 4.69 8.09
C ASN A 27 -19.27 3.68 8.73
N ILE A 28 -18.10 3.52 8.14
CA ILE A 28 -16.94 2.98 8.88
C ILE A 28 -16.43 4.11 9.79
N LYS A 29 -17.04 4.19 10.97
CA LYS A 29 -16.48 4.95 12.09
C LYS A 29 -15.37 4.07 12.68
N CYS A 30 -14.10 4.33 12.32
CA CYS A 30 -12.95 3.70 12.97
C CYS A 30 -13.08 3.90 14.49
N LYS A 31 -13.51 2.86 15.20
CA LYS A 31 -13.48 2.83 16.66
C LYS A 31 -12.03 2.55 17.04
N SER A 32 -11.35 3.55 17.60
CA SER A 32 -10.09 3.34 18.31
C SER A 32 -10.32 2.28 19.39
N HIS A 33 -9.79 1.07 19.21
CA HIS A 33 -9.77 0.07 20.26
C HIS A 33 -8.77 0.51 21.35
N GLN A 34 -9.30 1.00 22.47
CA GLN A 34 -8.55 1.03 23.72
C GLN A 34 -8.66 -0.35 24.36
N THR A 35 -7.57 -1.11 24.28
CA THR A 35 -7.41 -2.38 25.01
C THR A 35 -6.97 -2.09 26.44
N ASN A 36 -7.85 -2.30 27.41
CA ASN A 36 -7.48 -2.33 28.83
C ASN A 36 -6.85 -3.70 29.14
N GLY A 37 -5.52 -3.74 29.24
CA GLY A 37 -4.77 -4.93 29.63
C GLY A 37 -4.25 -4.81 31.07
N ASN A 38 -4.60 -5.80 31.89
CA ASN A 38 -4.02 -6.06 33.21
C ASN A 38 -2.56 -6.48 33.02
N GLU A 39 -1.62 -5.79 33.68
CA GLU A 39 -0.19 -6.11 33.66
C GLU A 39 0.12 -7.18 34.70
N ASP A 40 0.46 -8.39 34.25
CA ASP A 40 1.15 -9.39 35.06
C ASP A 40 2.58 -9.48 34.52
N SER A 41 3.53 -8.94 35.29
CA SER A 41 4.90 -8.67 34.87
C SER A 41 5.81 -9.85 35.21
N ASP A 42 6.00 -10.76 34.24
CA ASP A 42 7.12 -11.71 34.25
C ASP A 42 8.17 -11.26 33.23
N ALA A 43 9.21 -10.60 33.73
CA ALA A 43 10.23 -9.90 32.94
C ALA A 43 11.28 -10.88 32.39
N THR A 44 10.91 -11.66 31.39
CA THR A 44 11.90 -12.29 30.50
C THR A 44 12.40 -11.21 29.55
N SER A 45 13.65 -10.79 29.72
CA SER A 45 14.35 -9.81 28.87
C SER A 45 14.63 -10.42 27.50
N THR A 46 13.59 -10.51 26.66
CA THR A 46 13.74 -10.75 25.24
C THR A 46 14.42 -9.52 24.64
N SER A 47 15.70 -9.68 24.31
CA SER A 47 16.48 -8.75 23.47
C SER A 47 15.67 -8.43 22.22
N THR A 48 14.93 -7.31 22.23
CA THR A 48 14.17 -6.85 21.07
C THR A 48 15.17 -6.42 20.01
N ALA A 49 15.27 -7.21 18.94
CA ALA A 49 16.14 -6.87 17.81
C ALA A 49 15.82 -5.45 17.34
N ASP A 50 16.86 -4.65 17.05
CA ASP A 50 16.72 -3.27 16.59
C ASP A 50 15.86 -3.25 15.31
N PRO A 51 14.74 -2.51 15.27
CA PRO A 51 13.92 -2.35 14.08
C PRO A 51 14.71 -2.01 12.81
N LYS A 52 15.81 -1.27 12.92
CA LYS A 52 16.67 -0.93 11.78
C LYS A 52 17.41 -2.13 11.19
N GLN A 53 17.72 -3.12 12.02
CA GLN A 53 18.29 -4.39 11.56
C GLN A 53 17.20 -5.26 10.93
N LEU A 54 16.01 -5.26 11.53
CA LEU A 54 14.88 -6.02 11.04
C LEU A 54 14.32 -5.48 9.73
N PHE A 55 14.29 -4.17 9.51
CA PHE A 55 13.67 -3.53 8.35
C PHE A 55 14.55 -2.39 7.82
N PRO A 56 15.67 -2.70 7.15
CA PRO A 56 16.71 -1.71 6.84
C PRO A 56 16.26 -0.58 5.91
N VAL A 57 15.33 -0.83 4.98
CA VAL A 57 14.80 0.17 4.06
C VAL A 57 13.57 0.85 4.66
N ILE A 58 12.60 0.07 5.14
CA ILE A 58 11.34 0.60 5.68
C ILE A 58 11.60 1.47 6.92
N SER A 59 12.59 1.14 7.75
CA SER A 59 12.94 1.98 8.90
C SER A 59 13.36 3.40 8.52
N LYS A 60 13.81 3.64 7.27
CA LYS A 60 14.13 5.00 6.78
C LYS A 60 12.88 5.84 6.55
N ILE A 61 11.74 5.21 6.33
CA ILE A 61 10.50 5.86 5.87
C ILE A 61 9.32 5.65 6.83
N ALA A 62 9.49 4.80 7.84
CA ALA A 62 8.50 4.50 8.85
C ALA A 62 8.18 5.71 9.73
N GLY A 63 6.94 5.77 10.22
CA GLY A 63 6.44 6.88 11.04
C GLY A 63 6.06 8.14 10.25
N LEU A 64 6.37 8.20 8.95
CA LEU A 64 6.02 9.31 8.08
C LEU A 64 4.78 8.97 7.25
N GLN A 65 3.90 9.96 7.07
CA GLN A 65 2.82 9.89 6.10
C GLN A 65 3.35 10.32 4.74
N TRP A 66 3.31 9.43 3.76
CA TRP A 66 3.69 9.74 2.38
C TRP A 66 2.43 10.01 1.58
N THR A 67 2.42 11.07 0.79
CA THR A 67 1.29 11.42 -0.08
C THR A 67 1.80 11.85 -1.45
N GLY A 68 0.99 11.62 -2.48
CA GLY A 68 1.41 11.92 -3.84
C GLY A 68 0.32 11.75 -4.88
N SER A 69 0.77 11.77 -6.13
CA SER A 69 -0.08 11.55 -7.30
C SER A 69 0.41 10.35 -8.09
N CYS A 70 -0.54 9.68 -8.73
CA CYS A 70 -0.28 8.58 -9.64
C CYS A 70 -0.51 9.02 -11.08
N ARG A 71 0.40 8.59 -11.95
CA ARG A 71 0.25 8.66 -13.40
C ARG A 71 0.06 7.25 -13.93
N TYR A 72 -1.06 7.02 -14.60
CA TYR A 72 -1.31 5.75 -15.28
C TYR A 72 -0.76 5.80 -16.69
N ILE A 73 -0.01 4.77 -17.06
CA ILE A 73 0.54 4.56 -18.39
C ILE A 73 -0.11 3.31 -18.97
N ASN A 74 -0.69 3.44 -20.16
CA ASN A 74 -1.33 2.31 -20.85
C ASN A 74 -0.31 1.39 -21.53
N GLN A 75 -0.82 0.33 -22.16
CA GLN A 75 -0.02 -0.66 -22.91
C GLN A 75 0.79 -0.06 -24.09
N GLU A 76 0.41 1.13 -24.58
CA GLU A 76 1.12 1.86 -25.63
C GLU A 76 2.20 2.81 -25.08
N LEU A 77 2.50 2.73 -23.77
CA LEU A 77 3.42 3.62 -23.06
C LEU A 77 3.01 5.10 -23.09
N LYS A 78 1.71 5.38 -23.22
CA LYS A 78 1.16 6.74 -23.21
C LYS A 78 0.50 7.07 -21.87
N PRO A 79 0.76 8.27 -21.32
CA PRO A 79 0.04 8.74 -20.14
C PRO A 79 -1.45 8.87 -20.40
N VAL A 80 -2.27 8.34 -19.50
CA VAL A 80 -3.73 8.47 -19.51
C VAL A 80 -4.11 9.74 -18.74
N SER A 81 -4.23 10.86 -19.45
CA SER A 81 -4.31 12.21 -18.85
C SER A 81 -5.61 12.51 -18.09
N ASN A 82 -6.68 11.78 -18.35
CA ASN A 82 -7.99 11.95 -17.71
C ASN A 82 -8.10 11.23 -16.36
N LEU A 83 -7.14 10.38 -16.01
CA LEU A 83 -7.13 9.65 -14.75
C LEU A 83 -6.13 10.28 -13.79
N LYS A 84 -6.62 11.14 -12.90
CA LYS A 84 -5.83 11.71 -11.81
C LYS A 84 -6.15 10.98 -10.51
N LEU A 85 -5.26 10.08 -10.13
CA LEU A 85 -5.31 9.41 -8.84
C LEU A 85 -4.37 10.14 -7.88
N SER A 86 -4.83 10.32 -6.64
CA SER A 86 -4.00 10.77 -5.53
C SER A 86 -4.11 9.76 -4.41
N GLY A 87 -3.09 9.67 -3.58
CA GLY A 87 -3.06 8.65 -2.54
C GLY A 87 -1.88 8.83 -1.62
N GLY A 88 -1.73 7.88 -0.73
CA GLY A 88 -0.65 7.91 0.23
C GLY A 88 -0.45 6.59 0.93
N THR A 89 0.72 6.45 1.53
CA THR A 89 1.10 5.28 2.30
C THR A 89 1.79 5.68 3.59
N LYS A 90 1.64 4.87 4.62
CA LYS A 90 2.31 5.02 5.90
C LYS A 90 2.77 3.63 6.37
N TYR A 91 4.02 3.57 6.80
CA TYR A 91 4.61 2.37 7.40
C TYR A 91 4.78 2.62 8.90
N GLU A 92 4.38 1.66 9.72
CA GLU A 92 4.60 1.68 11.16
C GLU A 92 5.27 0.37 11.58
N ILE A 93 6.36 0.49 12.35
CA ILE A 93 7.10 -0.66 12.87
C ILE A 93 6.89 -0.73 14.38
N SER A 94 6.51 -1.92 14.87
CA SER A 94 6.35 -2.22 16.30
C SER A 94 7.03 -3.55 16.62
N GLY A 95 8.29 -3.49 17.06
CA GLY A 95 9.13 -4.67 17.24
C GLY A 95 9.35 -5.39 15.91
N THR A 96 8.89 -6.63 15.81
CA THR A 96 8.93 -7.45 14.58
C THR A 96 7.69 -7.28 13.69
N SER A 97 6.71 -6.50 14.12
CA SER A 97 5.49 -6.24 13.37
C SER A 97 5.66 -5.05 12.45
N LEU A 98 5.15 -5.18 11.23
CA LEU A 98 5.03 -4.12 10.25
C LEU A 98 3.55 -3.89 9.94
N THR A 99 3.10 -2.64 10.04
CA THR A 99 1.78 -2.20 9.58
C THR A 99 1.95 -1.26 8.40
N LEU A 100 1.21 -1.52 7.33
CA LEU A 100 1.08 -0.69 6.15
C LEU A 100 -0.33 -0.12 6.10
N SER A 101 -0.46 1.20 6.13
CA SER A 101 -1.71 1.89 5.82
C SER A 101 -1.58 2.54 4.45
N SER A 102 -2.57 2.38 3.59
CA SER A 102 -2.60 2.97 2.25
C SER A 102 -3.98 3.56 1.97
N PHE A 103 -4.04 4.66 1.23
CA PHE A 103 -5.28 5.20 0.73
C PHE A 103 -5.17 5.67 -0.71
N LEU A 104 -6.29 5.63 -1.41
CA LEU A 104 -6.44 6.05 -2.80
C LEU A 104 -7.69 6.90 -2.95
N THR A 105 -7.52 8.13 -3.43
CA THR A 105 -8.61 9.06 -3.75
C THR A 105 -8.79 9.15 -5.27
N PHE A 106 -9.99 8.82 -5.72
CA PHE A 106 -10.41 8.84 -7.12
C PHE A 106 -10.83 10.25 -7.58
N PRO A 107 -10.90 10.52 -8.90
CA PRO A 107 -11.34 11.82 -9.43
C PRO A 107 -12.73 12.26 -8.96
N ASN A 108 -13.59 11.32 -8.56
CA ASN A 108 -14.92 11.60 -8.02
C ASN A 108 -14.92 11.97 -6.52
N GLY A 109 -13.74 12.11 -5.91
CA GLY A 109 -13.56 12.45 -4.50
C GLY A 109 -13.74 11.29 -3.52
N LYS A 110 -14.10 10.08 -3.98
CA LYS A 110 -14.17 8.91 -3.12
C LYS A 110 -12.77 8.45 -2.74
N THR A 111 -12.60 8.06 -1.48
CA THR A 111 -11.37 7.48 -0.95
C THR A 111 -11.59 6.03 -0.58
N ARG A 112 -10.64 5.17 -0.93
CA ARG A 112 -10.52 3.80 -0.43
C ARG A 112 -9.30 3.73 0.48
N GLU A 113 -9.44 3.09 1.62
CA GLU A 113 -8.36 2.86 2.59
C GLU A 113 -8.13 1.35 2.75
N VAL A 114 -6.88 0.97 2.99
CA VAL A 114 -6.48 -0.41 3.25
C VAL A 114 -5.43 -0.39 4.36
N VAL A 115 -5.58 -1.28 5.34
CA VAL A 115 -4.61 -1.48 6.40
C VAL A 115 -4.21 -2.94 6.44
N MET A 116 -2.91 -3.18 6.27
CA MET A 116 -2.31 -4.51 6.21
C MET A 116 -1.28 -4.64 7.34
N LYS A 117 -1.14 -5.83 7.90
CA LYS A 117 -0.18 -6.12 8.97
C LYS A 117 0.52 -7.45 8.73
N GLY A 118 1.81 -7.48 8.99
CA GLY A 118 2.59 -8.71 9.00
C GLY A 118 3.66 -8.70 10.07
N VAL A 119 4.31 -9.85 10.25
CA VAL A 119 5.36 -10.06 11.25
C VAL A 119 6.56 -10.67 10.55
N ARG A 120 7.74 -10.07 10.75
CA ARG A 120 9.02 -10.64 10.33
C ARG A 120 9.47 -11.66 11.38
N ARG A 121 9.62 -12.93 11.00
CA ARG A 121 9.90 -14.01 11.96
C ARG A 121 11.39 -14.28 12.10
N ASN A 122 12.17 -14.02 11.06
CA ASN A 122 13.58 -14.36 11.03
C ASN A 122 14.48 -13.14 10.78
N VAL A 123 15.19 -12.73 11.82
CA VAL A 123 16.13 -11.60 11.80
C VAL A 123 17.35 -11.87 10.89
N THR A 124 17.69 -13.14 10.65
CA THR A 124 18.95 -13.50 9.99
C THR A 124 18.86 -13.66 8.49
N SER A 125 17.65 -13.64 7.92
CA SER A 125 17.45 -13.79 6.48
C SER A 125 17.27 -12.43 5.83
N GLU A 126 18.35 -11.94 5.20
CA GLU A 126 18.35 -10.67 4.44
C GLU A 126 17.30 -10.62 3.31
N HIS A 127 16.76 -11.78 2.92
CA HIS A 127 15.76 -11.92 1.86
C HIS A 127 14.42 -12.47 2.35
N GLU A 128 14.14 -12.46 3.66
CA GLU A 128 12.82 -12.91 4.15
C GLU A 128 11.71 -12.01 3.60
N MET A 129 10.76 -12.65 2.93
CA MET A 129 9.52 -12.04 2.47
C MET A 129 8.50 -12.01 3.61
N ILE A 130 7.94 -10.85 3.89
CA ILE A 130 6.91 -10.64 4.90
C ILE A 130 5.55 -10.77 4.21
N THR A 131 4.65 -11.57 4.77
CA THR A 131 3.24 -11.55 4.33
C THR A 131 2.46 -10.56 5.20
N LEU A 132 1.88 -9.54 4.57
CA LEU A 132 0.95 -8.61 5.19
C LEU A 132 -0.48 -9.06 4.88
N GLU A 133 -1.29 -9.21 5.92
CA GLU A 133 -2.71 -9.56 5.84
C GLU A 133 -3.58 -8.37 6.24
N PRO A 134 -4.78 -8.22 5.67
CA PRO A 134 -5.71 -7.16 6.06
C PRO A 134 -6.09 -7.27 7.55
N ILE A 135 -6.17 -6.13 8.25
CA ILE A 135 -6.52 -6.10 9.69
C ILE A 135 -8.03 -6.21 9.92
N ASP A 136 -8.81 -5.43 9.18
CA ASP A 136 -10.22 -5.20 9.49
C ASP A 136 -11.19 -5.96 8.56
N GLU A 137 -10.68 -6.62 7.51
CA GLU A 137 -11.49 -7.27 6.49
C GLU A 137 -10.94 -8.67 6.19
N GLU A 138 -11.83 -9.66 5.97
CA GLU A 138 -11.50 -10.87 5.20
C GLU A 138 -11.32 -10.51 3.71
N GLY A 139 -10.44 -9.53 3.46
CA GLY A 139 -10.11 -9.07 2.12
C GLY A 139 -9.50 -10.21 1.33
N PRO A 140 -9.83 -10.34 0.03
CA PRO A 140 -9.32 -11.42 -0.81
C PRO A 140 -7.85 -11.22 -1.18
N ILE A 141 -7.19 -10.17 -0.69
CA ILE A 141 -5.85 -9.75 -1.09
C ILE A 141 -4.90 -9.87 0.10
N ILE A 142 -3.73 -10.46 -0.14
CA ILE A 142 -2.57 -10.38 0.75
C ILE A 142 -1.43 -9.67 0.02
N MET A 143 -0.50 -9.10 0.78
CA MET A 143 0.71 -8.48 0.22
C MET A 143 1.95 -9.25 0.64
N LYS A 144 2.77 -9.63 -0.33
CA LYS A 144 4.11 -10.16 -0.10
C LYS A 144 5.11 -9.03 -0.26
N LEU A 145 5.78 -8.67 0.83
CA LEU A 145 6.72 -7.57 0.88
C LEU A 145 8.14 -8.09 1.07
N SER A 146 9.10 -7.57 0.31
CA SER A 146 10.53 -7.77 0.56
C SER A 146 11.30 -6.46 0.42
N GLU A 147 12.47 -6.39 1.05
CA GLU A 147 13.39 -5.25 0.93
C GLU A 147 14.60 -5.68 0.11
N VAL A 148 15.02 -4.81 -0.79
CA VAL A 148 16.18 -5.02 -1.67
C VAL A 148 17.12 -3.83 -1.51
N TYR A 149 18.39 -4.14 -1.22
CA TYR A 149 19.43 -3.14 -1.07
C TYR A 149 19.68 -2.35 -2.37
N PRO A 150 19.97 -1.04 -2.33
CA PRO A 150 20.11 -0.22 -1.12
C PRO A 150 18.82 0.32 -0.50
N ASP A 151 17.79 0.57 -1.31
CA ASP A 151 16.69 1.46 -0.95
C ASP A 151 15.38 1.14 -1.67
N THR A 152 15.11 -0.16 -1.88
CA THR A 152 13.93 -0.59 -2.62
C THR A 152 13.08 -1.54 -1.79
N ILE A 153 11.77 -1.34 -1.86
CA ILE A 153 10.76 -2.26 -1.35
C ILE A 153 10.09 -2.90 -2.55
N LEU A 154 9.98 -4.22 -2.57
CA LEU A 154 9.20 -4.97 -3.54
C LEU A 154 7.90 -5.44 -2.89
N ILE A 155 6.79 -5.32 -3.61
CA ILE A 155 5.46 -5.72 -3.13
C ILE A 155 4.80 -6.53 -4.24
N ASN A 156 4.35 -7.74 -3.93
CA ASN A 156 3.42 -8.48 -4.77
C ASN A 156 2.06 -8.53 -4.08
N GLU A 157 1.02 -8.12 -4.77
CA GLU A 157 -0.35 -8.29 -4.32
C GLU A 157 -0.91 -9.59 -4.91
N GLU A 158 -1.35 -10.47 -4.02
CA GLU A 158 -1.80 -11.81 -4.36
C GLU A 158 -3.26 -11.99 -3.93
N GLU A 159 -4.03 -12.66 -4.79
CA GLU A 159 -5.34 -13.15 -4.42
C GLU A 159 -5.20 -14.36 -3.46
N LYS A 160 -5.74 -14.24 -2.24
CA LYS A 160 -5.61 -15.24 -1.17
C LYS A 160 -6.11 -16.62 -1.56
N ALA A 161 -7.19 -16.68 -2.35
CA ALA A 161 -7.82 -17.93 -2.74
C ALA A 161 -6.99 -18.75 -3.74
N THR A 162 -6.31 -18.08 -4.66
CA THR A 162 -5.60 -18.70 -5.78
C THR A 162 -4.08 -18.64 -5.64
N GLY A 163 -3.57 -17.73 -4.81
CA GLY A 163 -2.15 -17.37 -4.75
C GLY A 163 -1.67 -16.58 -5.96
N ARG A 164 -2.57 -16.17 -6.86
CA ARG A 164 -2.20 -15.49 -8.10
C ARG A 164 -1.78 -14.05 -7.81
N THR A 165 -0.58 -13.67 -8.25
CA THR A 165 -0.13 -12.28 -8.26
C THR A 165 -0.84 -11.52 -9.37
N PHE A 166 -1.58 -10.46 -9.03
CA PHE A 166 -2.23 -9.58 -10.00
C PHE A 166 -1.59 -8.19 -10.06
N MET A 167 -0.75 -7.84 -9.08
CA MET A 167 0.04 -6.62 -9.13
C MET A 167 1.42 -6.84 -8.53
N THR A 168 2.45 -6.32 -9.19
CA THR A 168 3.81 -6.25 -8.64
C THR A 168 4.28 -4.80 -8.63
N SER A 169 4.88 -4.38 -7.54
CA SER A 169 5.32 -3.01 -7.32
C SER A 169 6.74 -2.95 -6.80
N SER A 170 7.48 -1.94 -7.25
CA SER A 170 8.73 -1.52 -6.64
C SER A 170 8.60 -0.09 -6.14
N ILE A 171 9.03 0.15 -4.90
CA ILE A 171 9.05 1.49 -4.29
C ILE A 171 10.49 1.79 -3.91
N SER A 172 11.06 2.81 -4.53
CA SER A 172 12.42 3.27 -4.25
C SER A 172 12.39 4.49 -3.34
N VAL A 173 13.21 4.45 -2.29
CA VAL A 173 13.51 5.61 -1.44
C VAL A 173 14.60 6.42 -2.14
N VAL A 174 14.29 7.66 -2.48
CA VAL A 174 15.21 8.54 -3.21
C VAL A 174 15.60 9.71 -2.32
N GLU A 175 16.87 9.76 -1.94
CA GLU A 175 17.45 10.87 -1.19
C GLU A 175 17.93 11.95 -2.17
N GLY A 176 17.14 13.01 -2.32
CA GLY A 176 17.55 14.21 -3.04
C GLY A 176 18.28 15.20 -2.14
N MET A 177 18.91 16.21 -2.72
CA MET A 177 19.69 17.24 -1.99
C MET A 177 18.91 17.97 -0.87
N LYS A 178 17.57 18.01 -0.95
CA LYS A 178 16.71 18.79 -0.04
C LYS A 178 15.61 17.98 0.63
N ARG A 179 15.34 16.76 0.17
CA ARG A 179 14.21 15.95 0.65
C ARG A 179 14.36 14.49 0.23
N ILE A 180 13.70 13.63 1.00
CA ILE A 180 13.47 12.23 0.67
C ILE A 180 12.14 12.14 -0.10
N GLU A 181 12.11 11.33 -1.16
CA GLU A 181 10.92 11.02 -1.95
C GLU A 181 10.72 9.50 -2.03
N LEU A 182 9.48 9.06 -2.19
CA LEU A 182 9.19 7.69 -2.64
C LEU A 182 8.79 7.73 -4.10
N ILE A 183 9.44 6.90 -4.92
CA ILE A 183 9.08 6.67 -6.30
C ILE A 183 8.61 5.23 -6.43
N GLY A 184 7.33 5.04 -6.73
CA GLY A 184 6.71 3.74 -6.90
C GLY A 184 6.43 3.46 -8.37
N VAL A 185 6.68 2.24 -8.83
CA VAL A 185 6.17 1.72 -10.10
C VAL A 185 5.44 0.42 -9.84
N SER A 186 4.19 0.34 -10.27
CA SER A 186 3.36 -0.85 -10.16
C SER A 186 2.97 -1.35 -11.55
N HIS A 187 3.02 -2.66 -11.74
CA HIS A 187 2.63 -3.36 -12.95
C HIS A 187 1.40 -4.21 -12.64
N GLU A 188 0.33 -3.95 -13.39
CA GLU A 188 -0.84 -4.80 -13.38
C GLU A 188 -0.58 -6.02 -14.23
N VAL A 189 -0.65 -7.20 -13.62
CA VAL A 189 -0.41 -8.47 -14.28
C VAL A 189 -1.77 -8.99 -14.75
N GLY A 190 -1.91 -9.15 -16.07
CA GLY A 190 -3.12 -9.68 -16.69
C GLY A 190 -3.38 -11.14 -16.36
N ASP A 191 -4.35 -11.73 -17.07
CA ASP A 191 -4.70 -13.14 -16.87
C ASP A 191 -3.53 -14.10 -17.16
N GLU A 192 -3.60 -15.31 -16.58
CA GLU A 192 -2.57 -16.34 -16.74
C GLU A 192 -2.40 -16.81 -18.19
N ILE A 193 -3.42 -16.57 -19.02
CA ILE A 193 -3.42 -17.00 -20.41
C ILE A 193 -2.44 -16.16 -21.23
N ASN A 194 -2.42 -14.85 -20.99
CA ASN A 194 -1.58 -13.94 -21.75
C ASN A 194 -0.33 -13.50 -20.97
N GLY A 195 -0.39 -13.47 -19.63
CA GLY A 195 0.71 -13.01 -18.76
C GLY A 195 1.19 -11.59 -19.08
N MET A 196 0.38 -10.84 -19.84
CA MET A 196 0.76 -9.52 -20.34
C MET A 196 0.55 -8.48 -19.25
N ILE A 197 1.43 -7.47 -19.23
CA ILE A 197 1.26 -6.31 -18.37
C ILE A 197 0.14 -5.45 -18.97
N GLU A 198 -0.93 -5.27 -18.20
CA GLU A 198 -2.12 -4.55 -18.68
C GLU A 198 -2.01 -3.03 -18.47
N GLY A 199 -1.20 -2.62 -17.51
CA GLY A 199 -0.98 -1.21 -17.22
C GLY A 199 0.18 -0.97 -16.26
N HIS A 200 0.63 0.29 -16.23
CA HIS A 200 1.64 0.74 -15.30
C HIS A 200 1.12 1.91 -14.49
N GLN A 201 1.41 1.90 -13.19
CA GLN A 201 1.15 3.03 -12.30
C GLN A 201 2.47 3.59 -11.84
N ILE A 202 2.66 4.90 -12.01
CA ILE A 202 3.85 5.61 -11.55
C ILE A 202 3.45 6.55 -10.43
N TRP A 203 3.97 6.28 -9.25
CA TRP A 203 3.75 7.03 -8.03
C TRP A 203 4.95 7.90 -7.72
N ARG A 204 4.70 9.16 -7.39
CA ARG A 204 5.71 10.03 -6.77
C ARG A 204 5.12 10.64 -5.52
N MET A 205 5.70 10.32 -4.38
CA MET A 205 5.21 10.71 -3.07
C MET A 205 6.27 11.48 -2.29
N THR A 206 5.80 12.41 -1.46
CA THR A 206 6.60 13.17 -0.53
C THR A 206 6.09 12.95 0.88
N ALA A 207 7.01 12.95 1.86
CA ALA A 207 6.63 12.91 3.25
C ALA A 207 5.86 14.21 3.60
N SER A 208 4.71 14.07 4.23
CA SER A 208 4.07 15.16 4.94
C SER A 208 5.02 15.59 6.05
N SER A 209 5.30 16.89 6.17
CA SER A 209 6.03 17.42 7.33
C SER A 209 5.34 16.92 8.61
N PRO A 210 6.07 16.51 9.66
CA PRO A 210 5.47 16.19 10.95
C PRO A 210 4.54 17.30 11.46
N SER A 211 4.79 18.55 11.06
CA SER A 211 3.93 19.70 11.38
C SER A 211 2.61 19.75 10.60
N ALA A 212 2.52 19.14 9.42
CA ALA A 212 1.35 19.17 8.55
C ALA A 212 0.31 18.08 8.86
N ALA A 213 0.69 17.04 9.61
CA ALA A 213 -0.21 15.94 9.99
C ALA A 213 -1.32 16.37 10.97
N LEU A 214 -1.17 17.50 11.66
CA LEU A 214 -2.19 18.07 12.54
C LEU A 214 -3.32 18.79 11.79
N ASP A 215 -3.10 19.22 10.55
CA ASP A 215 -4.08 20.03 9.81
C ASP A 215 -5.13 19.19 9.07
N PHE A 216 -4.84 17.94 8.68
CA PHE A 216 -5.76 17.12 7.88
C PHE A 216 -7.01 16.66 8.64
N ARG A 217 -6.92 16.51 9.97
CA ARG A 217 -8.08 16.13 10.80
C ARG A 217 -9.12 17.24 10.95
N ASN A 218 -8.75 18.49 10.64
CA ASN A 218 -9.65 19.64 10.72
C ASN A 218 -10.31 20.01 9.38
N ALA A 219 -9.88 19.40 8.27
CA ALA A 219 -10.31 19.79 6.92
C ALA A 219 -11.62 19.09 6.45
N THR A 220 -12.13 18.10 7.17
CA THR A 220 -13.39 17.40 6.83
C THR A 220 -14.55 17.74 7.77
N GLY A 221 -14.45 18.86 8.48
CA GLY A 221 -15.45 19.36 9.43
C GLY A 221 -16.44 20.38 8.85
N GLN A 222 -16.85 20.23 7.59
CA GLN A 222 -17.97 20.97 6.98
C GLN A 222 -18.81 20.05 6.09
#